data_AF-R6YI56-F1
#
_entry.id   AF-R6YI56-F1
#
_cell.length_a   1.000
_cell.length_b   1.000
_cell.length_c   1.000
_cell.angle_alpha   90.00
_cell.angle_beta   90.00
_cell.angle_gamma   90.00
#
_symmetry.space_group_name_H-M   'P 1'
#
loop_
_entity.id
_entity.type
_entity.pdbx_description
1 polymer ?
#
loop_
_entity_poly.entity_id
_entity_poly.type
_entity_poly.pdbx_seq_one_letter_code
_entity_poly.pdbx_strand_id
1 'polypeptide(L)' 'MMSIMVKTAGKALAEKADRTQEENDMLDMMLNGGKRVTKQNLNTVIDWYKNSYLQEAENER' A
#
# COMPACT_ATOMS: atom_id res chain seq x y z
N MET A 1 14.69 4.07 -5.76
CA MET A 1 15.05 4.65 -4.44
C MET A 1 14.20 4.12 -3.30
N MET A 2 12.86 4.12 -3.39
CA MET A 2 11.98 3.65 -2.30
C MET A 2 12.23 2.20 -1.85
N SER A 3 12.52 1.27 -2.77
CA SER A 3 12.77 -0.14 -2.42
C SER A 3 14.05 -0.39 -1.63
N ILE A 4 15.05 0.50 -1.67
CA ILE A 4 16.30 0.36 -0.92
C ILE A 4 16.10 0.86 0.52
N MET A 5 15.40 2.00 0.70
CA MET A 5 15.11 2.54 2.04
C MET A 5 14.20 1.61 2.87
N VAL A 6 13.17 1.02 2.26
CA VAL A 6 12.32 0.02 2.94
C VAL A 6 13.12 -1.21 3.36
N LYS A 7 14.09 -1.64 2.54
CA LYS A 7 14.96 -2.78 2.87
C LYS A 7 15.90 -2.47 4.03
N THR A 8 16.49 -1.28 4.09
CA THR A 8 17.44 -0.92 5.16
C THR A 8 16.72 -0.67 6.49
N ALA A 9 15.62 0.09 6.49
CA ALA A 9 14.84 0.34 7.70
C ALA A 9 14.14 -0.93 8.21
N GLY A 10 13.58 -1.74 7.31
CA GLY A 10 13.00 -3.04 7.66
C GLY A 10 14.03 -4.03 8.21
N LYS A 11 15.27 -4.02 7.69
CA LYS A 11 16.34 -4.89 8.22
C LYS A 11 16.78 -4.50 9.62
N ALA A 12 17.00 -3.21 9.87
CA ALA A 12 17.34 -2.71 11.21
C ALA A 12 16.24 -3.02 12.23
N LEU A 13 14.98 -2.87 11.81
CA LEU A 13 13.83 -3.21 12.65
C LEU A 13 13.73 -4.72 12.89
N ALA A 14 13.98 -5.57 11.88
CA ALA A 14 13.97 -7.02 12.01
C ALA A 14 15.07 -7.57 12.95
N GLU A 15 16.22 -6.91 13.02
CA GLU A 15 17.37 -7.31 13.84
C GLU A 15 17.23 -6.87 15.32
N LYS A 16 16.25 -6.01 15.65
CA LYS A 16 15.98 -5.60 17.04
C LYS A 16 15.45 -6.79 17.85
N ALA A 17 16.09 -7.07 18.99
CA ALA A 17 15.83 -8.23 19.84
C ALA A 17 14.58 -8.08 20.74
N ASP A 18 14.27 -6.85 21.15
CA ASP A 18 13.18 -6.47 22.06
C ASP A 18 12.06 -5.72 21.31
N ARG A 19 11.60 -6.31 20.20
CA ARG A 19 10.53 -5.69 19.39
C ARG A 19 9.20 -5.68 20.12
N THR A 20 8.55 -4.52 20.14
CA THR A 20 7.16 -4.40 20.60
C THR A 20 6.18 -4.94 19.56
N GLN A 21 4.92 -5.10 19.96
CA GLN A 21 3.86 -5.55 19.04
C GLN A 21 3.69 -4.57 17.87
N GLU A 22 3.74 -3.26 18.15
CA GLU A 22 3.63 -2.19 17.16
C GLU A 22 4.79 -2.21 16.17
N GLU A 23 6.01 -2.49 16.64
CA GLU A 23 7.20 -2.62 15.79
C GLU A 23 7.11 -3.86 14.87
N ASN A 24 6.52 -4.95 15.36
CA ASN A 24 6.26 -6.14 14.55
C ASN A 24 5.20 -5.86 13.47
N ASP A 25 4.13 -5.14 13.81
CA ASP A 25 3.10 -4.75 12.85
C ASP A 25 3.64 -3.78 11.80
N MET A 26 4.50 -2.83 12.21
CA MET A 26 5.19 -1.92 11.28
C MET A 26 6.11 -2.68 10.33
N LEU A 27 6.89 -3.65 10.84
CA LEU A 27 7.76 -4.47 10.02
C LEU A 27 6.97 -5.30 9.00
N ASP A 28 5.87 -5.90 9.43
CA ASP A 28 5.00 -6.68 8.52
C ASP A 28 4.39 -5.78 7.44
N MET A 29 3.95 -4.58 7.78
CA MET A 29 3.47 -3.61 6.79
C MET A 29 4.58 -3.20 5.80
N MET A 30 5.82 -3.02 6.26
CA MET A 30 6.95 -2.68 5.39
C MET A 30 7.35 -3.81 4.43
N LEU A 31 7.33 -5.06 4.91
CA LEU A 31 7.78 -6.23 4.13
C LEU A 31 6.67 -6.86 3.28
N ASN A 32 5.45 -6.89 3.82
CA ASN A 32 4.30 -7.59 3.25
C ASN A 32 3.12 -6.67 2.92
N GLY A 33 3.18 -5.36 3.19
CA GLY A 33 2.07 -4.43 2.95
C GLY A 33 1.62 -4.39 1.48
N GLY A 34 2.53 -4.64 0.53
CA GLY A 34 2.19 -4.78 -0.89
C GLY A 34 1.23 -5.95 -1.20
N LYS A 35 1.19 -6.99 -0.36
CA LYS A 35 0.21 -8.08 -0.48
C LYS A 35 -1.18 -7.68 0.01
N ARG A 36 -1.26 -6.71 0.93
CA ARG A 36 -2.52 -6.16 1.46
C ARG A 36 -3.20 -5.23 0.45
N VAL A 37 -2.42 -4.61 -0.44
CA VAL A 37 -2.90 -3.76 -1.55
C VAL A 37 -2.82 -4.56 -2.86
N THR A 38 -3.82 -5.39 -3.13
CA THR A 38 -3.92 -6.11 -4.40
C THR A 38 -4.62 -5.25 -5.44
N LYS A 39 -4.28 -5.42 -6.73
CA LYS A 39 -5.05 -4.81 -7.84
C LYS A 39 -6.54 -5.13 -7.72
N GLN A 40 -6.85 -6.35 -7.31
CA GLN A 40 -8.23 -6.82 -7.14
C GLN A 40 -9.00 -6.03 -6.08
N ASN A 41 -8.40 -5.73 -4.93
CA ASN A 41 -9.03 -4.90 -3.89
C ASN A 41 -9.16 -3.42 -4.31
N LEU A 42 -8.30 -2.96 -5.22
CA LEU A 42 -8.36 -1.60 -5.76
C LEU A 42 -9.33 -1.45 -6.93
N ASN A 43 -9.81 -2.53 -7.54
CA ASN A 43 -10.69 -2.49 -8.71
C ASN A 43 -11.95 -1.66 -8.42
N THR A 44 -12.58 -1.82 -7.25
CA THR A 44 -13.78 -1.05 -6.88
C THR A 44 -13.56 0.46 -6.92
N VAL A 45 -12.41 0.93 -6.42
CA VAL A 45 -12.07 2.36 -6.42
C VAL A 45 -11.72 2.85 -7.83
N ILE A 46 -11.01 2.01 -8.60
CA ILE A 46 -10.66 2.29 -9.99
C ILE A 46 -11.92 2.37 -10.87
N ASP A 47 -12.88 1.47 -10.67
CA ASP A 47 -14.14 1.43 -11.41
C ASP A 47 -15.00 2.65 -11.06
N TRP A 48 -15.08 3.02 -9.79
CA TRP A 48 -15.72 4.28 -9.37
C TRP A 48 -15.08 5.48 -10.07
N TYR A 49 -13.76 5.61 -10.01
CA TYR A 49 -13.04 6.72 -10.65
C TYR A 49 -13.33 6.80 -12.16
N LYS A 50 -13.25 5.67 -12.88
CA LYS A 50 -13.55 5.63 -14.32
C LYS A 50 -14.99 6.05 -14.62
N ASN A 51 -15.94 5.56 -13.83
CA ASN A 51 -17.36 5.88 -14.02
C ASN A 51 -17.67 7.35 -13.72
N SER A 52 -17.00 7.95 -12.73
CA SER A 52 -17.12 9.39 -12.44
C SER A 52 -16.63 10.26 -13.61
N TYR A 53 -15.50 9.91 -14.23
CA TYR A 53 -14.98 10.64 -15.39
C TYR A 53 -15.85 10.47 -16.64
N LEU A 54 -16.47 9.29 -16.83
CA LEU A 54 -17.37 9.06 -17.95
C LEU A 54 -18.68 9.85 -17.80
N GLN A 55 -19.21 10.00 -16.58
CA GLN A 55 -20.38 10.85 -16.34
C GLN A 55 -20.10 12.34 -16.59
N GLU A 56 -18.91 12.83 -16.23
CA GLU A 56 -18.53 14.22 -16.55
C GLU A 56 -18.45 14.45 -18.06
N ALA A 57 -17.87 13.51 -18.82
CA ALA A 57 -17.77 13.61 -20.27
C ALA A 57 -19.12 13.50 -21.01
N GLU A 58 -20.11 12.81 -20.43
CA GLU A 58 -21.48 12.77 -20.97
C GLU A 58 -22.30 14.02 -20.61
N ASN A 59 -22.06 14.63 -19.46
CA ASN A 59 -22.75 15.85 -19.02
C ASN A 59 -22.27 17.13 -19.72
N GLU A 60 -21.10 17.10 -20.37
CA GLU A 60 -20.55 18.21 -21.17
C GLU A 60 -20.94 18.18 -22.66
N ARG A 61 -21.74 17.20 -23.11
CA ARG A 61 -22.32 17.11 -24.47
C ARG A 61 -23.75 17.63 -24.53
#